data_AF-A0A921B6G9-F1
#
_entry.id   AF-A0A921B6G9-F1
#
_cell.length_a   1.000
_cell.length_b   1.000
_cell.length_c   1.000
_cell.angle_alpha   90.00
_cell.angle_beta   90.00
_cell.angle_gamma   90.00
#
_symmetry.space_group_name_H-M   'P 1'
#
loop_
_entity.id
_entity.type
_entity.pdbx_description
1 polymer ?
#
loop_
_entity_poly.entity_id
_entity_poly.type
_entity_poly.pdbx_seq_one_letter_code
_entity_poly.pdbx_strand_id
1 'polypeptide(L)' 'MLLDPPDNDWLIWQGSYDNHGFSSLDQINRETVSELDLSWRMPLQTGVNNPGPLVHNGIM' A
#
# COMPACT_ATOMS: atom_id res chain seq x y z
N MET A 1 14.09 -10.20 -4.15
CA MET A 1 13.30 -9.02 -3.80
C MET A 1 11.96 -9.01 -4.51
N LEU A 2 11.85 -8.89 -5.84
CA LEU A 2 10.49 -8.81 -6.47
C LEU A 2 9.65 -10.11 -6.38
N LEU A 3 10.28 -11.27 -6.24
CA LEU A 3 9.59 -12.55 -6.05
C LEU A 3 9.17 -12.81 -4.59
N ASP A 4 9.77 -12.07 -3.65
CA ASP A 4 9.62 -12.23 -2.22
C ASP A 4 10.00 -10.88 -1.56
N PRO A 5 9.13 -9.86 -1.65
CA PRO A 5 9.38 -8.55 -1.11
C PRO A 5 9.23 -8.57 0.41
N PRO A 6 9.95 -7.71 1.15
CA PRO A 6 9.65 -7.47 2.56
C PRO A 6 8.17 -7.07 2.77
N ASP A 7 7.55 -7.50 3.87
CA ASP A 7 6.13 -7.24 4.16
C ASP A 7 5.77 -5.74 4.20
N ASN A 8 6.75 -4.88 4.50
CA ASN A 8 6.60 -3.43 4.56
C ASN A 8 6.77 -2.72 3.21
N ASP A 9 7.06 -3.46 2.14
CA ASP A 9 7.23 -2.95 0.79
C ASP A 9 6.07 -3.36 -0.12
N TRP A 10 5.74 -2.48 -1.09
CA TRP A 10 4.75 -2.74 -2.14
C TRP A 10 5.36 -2.38 -3.50
N LEU A 11 6.06 -3.32 -4.12
CA LEU A 11 7.00 -3.04 -5.21
C LEU A 11 6.43 -3.24 -6.62
N ILE A 12 5.30 -3.93 -6.72
CA ILE A 12 4.61 -4.22 -7.98
C ILE A 12 3.11 -3.99 -7.84
N TRP A 13 2.45 -3.77 -8.97
CA TRP A 13 0.99 -3.70 -9.01
C TRP A 13 0.38 -4.93 -8.33
N GLN A 14 -0.53 -4.72 -7.39
CA GLN A 14 -1.15 -5.77 -6.55
C GLN A 14 -0.18 -6.57 -5.65
N GLY A 15 1.01 -6.04 -5.35
CA GLY A 15 1.91 -6.54 -4.31
C GLY A 15 2.71 -7.80 -4.67
N SER A 16 2.19 -8.64 -5.57
CA SER A 16 2.77 -9.92 -5.97
C SER A 16 2.48 -10.23 -7.45
N TYR A 17 3.30 -11.08 -8.08
CA TYR A 17 3.14 -11.42 -9.51
C TYR A 17 1.87 -12.24 -9.80
N ASP A 18 1.34 -12.94 -8.81
CA ASP A 18 0.03 -13.60 -8.87
C ASP A 18 -1.14 -12.60 -8.72
N ASN A 19 -0.84 -11.32 -8.47
CA ASN A 19 -1.78 -10.20 -8.53
C ASN A 19 -2.93 -10.33 -7.51
N HIS A 20 -2.63 -10.88 -6.32
CA HIS A 20 -3.62 -11.08 -5.26
C HIS A 20 -4.04 -9.80 -4.53
N GLY A 21 -3.20 -8.78 -4.46
CA GLY A 21 -3.52 -7.55 -3.73
C GLY A 21 -3.62 -7.76 -2.21
N PHE A 22 -2.82 -8.68 -1.66
CA PHE A 22 -2.83 -9.05 -0.25
C PHE A 22 -1.62 -8.47 0.49
N SER A 23 -1.84 -7.92 1.69
CA SER A 23 -0.79 -7.53 2.64
C SER A 23 -0.87 -8.44 3.86
N SER A 24 0.29 -8.94 4.30
CA SER A 24 0.44 -9.75 5.51
C SER A 24 0.41 -8.93 6.80
N LEU A 25 0.45 -7.59 6.71
CA LEU A 25 0.42 -6.68 7.85
C LEU A 25 -0.95 -6.76 8.57
N ASP A 26 -0.92 -6.82 9.90
CA ASP A 26 -2.10 -7.08 10.74
C ASP A 26 -2.35 -6.03 11.82
N GLN A 27 -1.53 -4.96 11.86
CA GLN A 27 -1.68 -3.86 12.82
C GLN A 27 -3.07 -3.21 12.74
N ILE A 28 -3.61 -3.09 11.52
CA ILE A 28 -4.99 -2.64 11.27
C ILE A 28 -5.87 -3.87 11.11
N ASN A 29 -6.81 -4.06 12.03
CA ASN A 29 -7.70 -5.23 12.08
C ASN A 29 -9.10 -4.85 12.55
N ARG A 30 -9.98 -5.83 12.80
CA ARG A 30 -11.40 -5.58 13.14
C ARG A 30 -11.57 -4.84 14.46
N GLU A 31 -10.59 -4.98 15.33
CA GLU A 31 -10.56 -4.41 16.67
C GLU A 31 -9.99 -2.98 16.64
N THR A 32 -9.03 -2.68 15.75
CA THR A 32 -8.33 -1.38 15.71
C THR A 32 -8.79 -0.44 14.60
N VAL A 33 -9.55 -0.91 13.60
CA VAL A 33 -9.93 -0.10 12.43
C VAL A 33 -10.71 1.17 12.78
N SER A 34 -11.42 1.18 13.91
CA SER A 34 -12.14 2.37 14.40
C SER A 34 -11.24 3.51 14.83
N GLU A 35 -9.94 3.26 15.04
CA GLU A 35 -8.96 4.26 15.49
C GLU A 35 -8.21 4.93 14.33
N LEU A 36 -8.53 4.59 13.07
CA LEU A 36 -7.88 5.18 11.91
C LEU A 36 -8.19 6.68 11.79
N ASP A 37 -7.12 7.46 11.60
CA ASP A 37 -7.19 8.90 11.33
C ASP A 37 -6.26 9.29 10.17
N LEU A 38 -6.50 10.46 9.59
CA LEU A 38 -5.72 11.00 8.49
C LEU A 38 -4.27 11.32 8.94
N SER A 39 -3.31 10.57 8.40
CA SER A 39 -1.88 10.85 8.64
C SER A 39 -1.35 12.01 7.78
N TRP A 40 -1.59 11.98 6.46
CA TRP A 40 -1.16 13.03 5.51
C TRP A 40 -1.94 12.94 4.20
N ARG A 41 -1.82 13.97 3.35
CA ARG A 41 -2.39 13.99 1.99
C ARG A 41 -1.47 14.67 0.98
N MET A 42 -1.46 14.20 -0.25
CA MET A 42 -0.79 14.83 -1.39
C MET A 42 -1.80 15.08 -2.53
N PRO A 43 -1.90 16.31 -3.07
CA PRO A 43 -2.78 16.58 -4.20
C PRO A 43 -2.28 15.89 -5.46
N LEU A 44 -3.20 15.25 -6.19
CA LEU A 44 -2.94 14.74 -7.54
C LEU A 44 -3.26 15.80 -8.60
N GLN A 45 -2.72 15.61 -9.81
CA GLN A 45 -3.07 16.46 -10.93
C GLN A 45 -4.56 16.33 -11.28
N THR A 46 -5.14 17.40 -11.81
CA THR A 46 -6.53 17.42 -12.25
C THR A 46 -6.75 16.47 -13.43
N GLY A 47 -7.80 15.64 -13.37
CA GLY A 47 -8.13 14.69 -14.44
C GLY A 47 -8.55 13.32 -13.87
N VAL A 48 -8.71 12.35 -14.77
CA VAL A 48 -8.93 10.95 -14.39
C VAL A 48 -7.65 10.41 -13.76
N ASN A 49 -7.73 9.93 -12.52
CA ASN A 49 -6.61 9.35 -11.80
C ASN A 49 -6.94 7.90 -11.41
N ASN A 50 -6.01 6.99 -11.66
CA ASN A 50 -6.07 5.61 -11.16
C ASN A 50 -4.70 5.26 -10.54
N PRO A 51 -4.35 5.87 -9.39
CA PRO A 51 -3.02 5.74 -8.81
C PRO A 51 -2.81 4.33 -8.25
N GLY A 52 -1.62 3.77 -8.51
CA GLY A 52 -1.11 2.57 -7.86
C GLY A 52 0.23 2.88 -7.21
N PRO A 53 0.24 3.42 -5.97
CA PRO A 53 1.48 3.77 -5.30
C PRO A 53 2.38 2.54 -5.14
N LEU A 54 3.67 2.72 -5.37
CA LEU A 54 4.70 1.75 -5.03
C LEU A 54 5.41 2.26 -3.80
N VAL A 55 5.70 1.40 -2.83
CA VAL A 55 6.36 1.79 -1.59
C VAL A 55 7.58 0.92 -1.36
N HIS A 56 8.73 1.55 -1.13
CA HIS A 56 9.97 0.86 -0.80
C HIS A 56 10.79 1.66 0.21
N ASN A 57 11.20 1.03 1.31
CA ASN A 57 12.05 1.67 2.32
C ASN A 57 11.52 3.05 2.80
N GLY A 58 10.20 3.17 2.94
CA GLY A 58 9.54 4.39 3.41
C GLY A 58 9.37 5.50 2.37
N ILE A 59 9.69 5.25 1.09
CA ILE A 59 9.42 6.17 -0.01
C ILE A 59 8.21 5.66 -0.80
N MET A 60 7.27 6.58 -1.08
CA MET A 60 6.11 6.40 -1.96
C MET A 60 6.28 7.21 -3.24
#